data_AF-A0A3R6RES0-F1
#
_entry.id   AF-A0A3R6RES0-F1
#
_cell.length_a   1.000
_cell.length_b   1.000
_cell.length_c   1.000
_cell.angle_alpha   90.00
_cell.angle_beta   90.00
_cell.angle_gamma   90.00
#
_symmetry.space_group_name_H-M   'P 1'
#
loop_
_entity.id
_entity.type
_entity.pdbx_description
1 polymer ?
#
loop_
_entity_poly.entity_id
_entity_poly.type
_entity_poly.pdbx_seq_one_letter_code
_entity_poly.pdbx_strand_id
1 'polypeptide(L)'
;MNDSFRGGAILNERMKITADAAAMLFLRQGYSKTQISHIAKAVGVSVGTIYLDFSGKKEILNFILASIIDPDFVNHEFERPITNDLFIGIETKIVTLFEDIGTEFSRHLENNAIGYTFGELISDSFDLLAQYAVGCLFIEKNYFDFKYLSDHYREYRKKFFAAMRQYLSIFMDRGDVRQLEDLDLNVMYITETLSWWAMDMRYTSFEISEISLESAKKICIDNITAAYKKQN
;
A
#
# COMPACT_ATOMS: atom_id res chain seq x y z
N MET A 1 29.78 -6.04 26.49
CA MET A 1 29.15 -5.62 25.22
C MET A 1 27.72 -6.18 25.17
N ASN A 2 26.77 -5.31 25.51
CA ASN A 2 25.32 -5.25 25.26
C ASN A 2 24.47 -6.54 25.11
N ASP A 3 23.89 -7.02 26.21
CA ASP A 3 22.65 -7.82 26.20
C ASP A 3 21.39 -6.95 25.96
N SER A 4 21.45 -5.64 26.24
CA SER A 4 20.34 -4.70 26.02
C SER A 4 20.00 -4.49 24.54
N PHE A 5 21.01 -4.43 23.66
CA PHE A 5 20.80 -4.31 22.20
C PHE A 5 20.17 -5.57 21.58
N ARG A 6 20.52 -6.76 22.08
CA ARG A 6 19.91 -8.02 21.62
C ARG A 6 18.46 -8.15 22.07
N GLY A 7 18.15 -7.70 23.29
CA GLY A 7 16.78 -7.64 23.80
C GLY A 7 15.88 -6.72 22.97
N GLY A 8 16.34 -5.50 22.65
CA GLY A 8 15.59 -4.54 21.84
C GLY A 8 15.28 -5.04 20.42
N ALA A 9 16.25 -5.68 19.75
CA ALA A 9 16.07 -6.21 18.40
C ALA A 9 15.02 -7.35 18.33
N ILE A 10 15.07 -8.32 19.24
CA ILE A 10 14.10 -9.45 19.31
C ILE A 10 12.69 -8.93 19.59
N LEU A 11 12.61 -7.91 20.42
CA LEU A 11 11.35 -7.30 20.83
C LEU A 11 10.69 -6.49 19.71
N ASN A 12 11.47 -5.84 18.85
CA ASN A 12 10.97 -5.15 17.65
C ASN A 12 10.54 -6.15 16.57
N GLU A 13 11.24 -7.29 16.44
CA GLU A 13 10.83 -8.38 15.55
C GLU A 13 9.44 -8.93 15.91
N ARG A 14 9.15 -9.13 17.21
CA ARG A 14 7.81 -9.56 17.66
C ARG A 14 6.73 -8.54 17.32
N MET A 15 7.01 -7.25 17.49
CA MET A 15 6.07 -6.18 17.14
C MET A 15 5.77 -6.18 15.64
N LYS A 16 6.80 -6.37 14.82
CA LYS A 16 6.66 -6.51 13.36
C LYS A 16 5.77 -7.69 12.99
N ILE A 17 6.06 -8.88 13.51
CA ILE A 17 5.25 -10.09 13.25
C ILE A 17 3.80 -9.90 13.71
N THR A 18 3.59 -9.22 14.84
CA THR A 18 2.26 -8.87 15.35
C THR A 18 1.52 -7.91 14.41
N ALA A 19 2.19 -6.87 13.93
CA ALA A 19 1.64 -5.90 13.00
C ALA A 19 1.28 -6.56 11.65
N ASP A 20 2.16 -7.40 11.11
CA ASP A 20 1.93 -8.12 9.84
C ASP A 20 0.73 -9.08 9.95
N ALA A 21 0.65 -9.87 11.04
CA ALA A 21 -0.48 -10.76 11.28
C ALA A 21 -1.79 -9.99 11.49
N ALA A 22 -1.73 -8.85 12.18
CA ALA A 22 -2.89 -7.99 12.38
C ALA A 22 -3.35 -7.36 11.05
N ALA A 23 -2.46 -6.88 10.20
CA ALA A 23 -2.79 -6.36 8.86
C ALA A 23 -3.53 -7.43 8.03
N MET A 24 -3.01 -8.66 8.00
CA MET A 24 -3.66 -9.78 7.31
C MET A 24 -5.08 -10.04 7.83
N LEU A 25 -5.27 -10.05 9.15
CA LEU A 25 -6.59 -10.26 9.76
C LEU A 25 -7.53 -9.08 9.49
N PHE A 26 -7.07 -7.84 9.66
CA PHE A 26 -7.87 -6.65 9.38
C PHE A 26 -8.37 -6.65 7.94
N LEU A 27 -7.52 -7.01 6.98
CA LEU A 27 -7.87 -7.01 5.56
C LEU A 27 -8.75 -8.20 5.15
N ARG A 28 -8.68 -9.35 5.82
CA ARG A 28 -9.48 -10.55 5.48
C ARG A 28 -10.86 -10.59 6.14
N GLN A 29 -10.92 -10.34 7.44
CA GLN A 29 -12.16 -10.45 8.23
C GLN A 29 -12.73 -9.09 8.67
N GLY A 30 -12.00 -8.00 8.45
CA GLY A 30 -12.38 -6.64 8.86
C GLY A 30 -11.80 -6.24 10.21
N TYR A 31 -11.49 -4.94 10.35
CA TYR A 31 -10.91 -4.38 11.58
C TYR A 31 -11.84 -4.62 12.79
N SER A 32 -13.13 -4.27 12.67
CA SER A 32 -14.10 -4.37 13.76
C SER A 32 -14.29 -5.79 14.28
N LYS A 33 -14.24 -6.80 13.40
CA LYS A 33 -14.38 -8.23 13.77
C LYS A 33 -13.08 -8.86 14.31
N THR A 34 -11.93 -8.21 14.11
CA THR A 34 -10.65 -8.71 14.61
C THR A 34 -10.47 -8.39 16.08
N GLN A 35 -10.10 -9.41 16.86
CA GLN A 35 -9.80 -9.31 18.30
C GLN A 35 -8.31 -9.54 18.55
N ILE A 36 -7.78 -9.03 19.66
CA ILE A 36 -6.38 -9.27 20.08
C ILE A 36 -6.10 -10.77 20.23
N SER A 37 -7.07 -11.57 20.67
CA SER A 37 -6.97 -13.03 20.75
C SER A 37 -6.75 -13.70 19.40
N HIS A 38 -7.36 -13.19 18.32
CA HIS A 38 -7.13 -13.70 16.97
C HIS A 38 -5.69 -13.43 16.52
N ILE A 39 -5.18 -12.22 16.80
CA ILE A 39 -3.81 -11.82 16.46
C ILE A 39 -2.80 -12.65 17.26
N ALA A 40 -2.99 -12.76 18.58
CA ALA A 40 -2.14 -13.56 19.46
C ALA A 40 -2.05 -15.03 19.00
N LYS A 41 -3.20 -15.63 18.63
CA LYS A 41 -3.26 -16.97 18.06
C LYS A 41 -2.50 -17.08 16.74
N ALA A 42 -2.64 -16.09 15.84
CA ALA A 42 -1.98 -16.09 14.55
C ALA A 42 -0.45 -16.04 14.65
N VAL A 43 0.09 -15.32 15.65
CA VAL A 43 1.54 -15.23 15.88
C VAL A 43 2.08 -16.27 16.89
N GLY A 44 1.21 -17.11 17.46
CA GLY A 44 1.61 -18.18 18.38
C GLY A 44 2.01 -17.71 19.80
N VAL A 45 1.45 -16.60 20.29
CA VAL A 45 1.75 -16.05 21.63
C VAL A 45 0.48 -15.91 22.49
N SER A 46 0.67 -15.61 23.78
CA SER A 46 -0.46 -15.30 24.67
C SER A 46 -1.01 -13.89 24.42
N VAL A 47 -2.28 -13.67 24.73
CA VAL A 47 -2.88 -12.33 24.71
C VAL A 47 -2.10 -11.35 25.60
N GLY A 48 -1.65 -11.81 26.78
CA GLY A 48 -0.83 -11.01 27.68
C GLY A 48 0.50 -10.57 27.05
N THR A 49 1.09 -11.40 26.19
CA THR A 49 2.31 -11.07 25.45
C THR A 49 2.10 -9.92 24.47
N ILE A 50 0.94 -9.86 23.80
CA ILE A 50 0.60 -8.72 22.92
C ILE A 50 0.46 -7.43 23.74
N TYR A 51 -0.16 -7.51 24.91
CA TYR A 51 -0.33 -6.37 25.80
C TYR A 51 0.97 -5.84 26.43
N LEU A 52 2.08 -6.60 26.36
CA LEU A 52 3.40 -6.08 26.70
C LEU A 52 3.92 -5.08 25.66
N ASP A 53 3.49 -5.19 24.41
CA ASP A 53 3.95 -4.34 23.31
C ASP A 53 2.94 -3.25 22.93
N PHE A 54 1.65 -3.56 22.95
CA PHE A 54 0.59 -2.67 22.49
C PHE A 54 -0.53 -2.58 23.52
N SER A 55 -0.99 -1.37 23.85
CA SER A 55 -2.12 -1.20 24.77
C SER A 55 -3.45 -1.69 24.19
N GLY A 56 -3.55 -1.86 22.87
CA GLY A 56 -4.77 -2.28 22.21
C GLY A 56 -4.68 -2.43 20.69
N LYS A 57 -5.83 -2.76 20.11
CA LYS A 57 -5.98 -3.03 18.67
C LYS A 57 -5.75 -1.78 17.81
N LYS A 58 -6.14 -0.62 18.34
CA LYS A 58 -5.99 0.67 17.66
C LYS A 58 -4.52 1.05 17.54
N GLU A 59 -3.71 0.75 18.55
CA GLU A 59 -2.27 1.01 18.55
C GLU A 59 -1.54 0.11 17.56
N ILE A 60 -1.95 -1.17 17.45
CA ILE A 60 -1.43 -2.05 16.39
C ILE A 60 -1.76 -1.50 15.01
N LEU A 61 -3.00 -1.03 14.80
CA LEU A 61 -3.38 -0.40 13.54
C LEU A 61 -2.53 0.83 13.24
N ASN A 62 -2.43 1.76 14.19
CA ASN A 62 -1.66 2.98 13.99
C ASN A 62 -0.17 2.68 13.80
N PHE A 63 0.37 1.63 14.42
CA PHE A 63 1.73 1.15 14.19
C PHE A 63 1.93 0.67 12.75
N ILE A 64 0.98 -0.10 12.20
CA ILE A 64 0.98 -0.49 10.79
C ILE A 64 0.98 0.75 9.90
N LEU A 65 0.08 1.71 10.14
CA LEU A 65 -0.03 2.93 9.34
C LEU A 65 1.21 3.83 9.46
N ALA A 66 1.81 3.92 10.64
CA ALA A 66 3.06 4.65 10.84
C ALA A 66 4.23 4.00 10.09
N SER A 67 4.27 2.67 10.03
CA SER A 67 5.28 1.92 9.26
C SER A 67 5.15 2.11 7.75
N ILE A 68 3.99 2.57 7.27
CA ILE A 68 3.77 2.93 5.85
C ILE A 68 4.34 4.32 5.55
N ILE A 69 4.20 5.27 6.49
CA ILE A 69 4.77 6.62 6.37
C ILE A 69 6.29 6.57 6.51
N ASP A 70 6.77 5.75 7.43
CA ASP A 70 8.17 5.61 7.76
C ASP A 70 8.52 4.12 7.82
N PRO A 71 9.13 3.55 6.76
CA PRO A 71 9.50 2.14 6.72
C PRO A 71 10.46 1.71 7.84
N ASP A 72 11.23 2.65 8.39
CA ASP A 72 12.15 2.39 9.50
C ASP A 72 11.48 2.52 10.87
N PHE A 73 10.22 2.94 10.94
CA PHE A 73 9.46 3.10 12.18
C PHE A 73 9.51 1.85 13.06
N VAL A 74 9.42 0.66 12.46
CA VAL A 74 9.46 -0.62 13.19
C VAL A 74 10.78 -0.87 13.93
N ASN A 75 11.86 -0.22 13.48
CA ASN A 75 13.20 -0.34 14.05
C ASN A 75 13.45 0.69 15.16
N HIS A 76 12.55 1.64 15.36
CA HIS A 76 12.68 2.64 16.43
C HIS A 76 12.60 2.01 17.82
N GLU A 77 13.15 2.72 18.82
CA GLU A 77 12.97 2.38 20.22
C GLU A 77 11.68 3.02 20.74
N PHE A 78 10.87 2.22 21.43
CA PHE A 78 9.57 2.63 21.96
C PHE A 78 9.49 2.37 23.46
N GLU A 79 8.88 3.31 24.19
CA GLU A 79 8.35 3.00 25.50
C GLU A 79 7.16 2.05 25.37
N ARG A 80 7.08 1.07 26.26
CA ARG A 80 6.11 -0.04 26.17
C ARG A 80 5.20 -0.09 27.40
N PRO A 81 3.92 -0.43 27.23
CA PRO A 81 3.26 -0.72 25.94
C PRO A 81 3.06 0.54 25.11
N ILE A 82 3.10 0.41 23.78
CA ILE A 82 2.78 1.49 22.86
C ILE A 82 1.33 1.93 23.11
N THR A 83 1.14 3.23 23.28
CA THR A 83 -0.16 3.88 23.47
C THR A 83 -0.50 4.79 22.30
N ASN A 84 -1.74 5.27 22.27
CA ASN A 84 -2.22 6.17 21.22
C ASN A 84 -1.49 7.52 21.17
N ASP A 85 -0.79 7.93 22.23
CA ASP A 85 -0.07 9.22 22.29
C ASP A 85 1.04 9.32 21.24
N LEU A 86 1.61 8.19 20.84
CA LEU A 86 2.63 8.11 19.79
C LEU A 86 2.09 8.47 18.39
N PHE A 87 0.77 8.36 18.21
CA PHE A 87 0.12 8.42 16.89
C PHE A 87 -0.74 9.67 16.70
N ILE A 88 -0.51 10.70 17.51
CA ILE A 88 -1.19 11.99 17.34
C ILE A 88 -0.88 12.54 15.94
N GLY A 89 -1.94 12.90 15.21
CA GLY A 89 -1.82 13.44 13.84
C GLY A 89 -1.47 12.42 12.76
N ILE A 90 -1.52 11.10 13.06
CA ILE A 90 -1.19 10.06 12.08
C ILE A 90 -2.03 10.18 10.80
N GLU A 91 -3.32 10.50 10.93
CA GLU A 91 -4.19 10.63 9.76
C GLU A 91 -3.75 11.77 8.83
N THR A 92 -3.37 12.92 9.39
CA THR A 92 -2.84 14.04 8.61
C THR A 92 -1.53 13.66 7.92
N LYS A 93 -0.63 12.93 8.61
CA LYS A 93 0.61 12.44 8.00
C LYS A 93 0.34 11.50 6.81
N ILE A 94 -0.67 10.62 6.91
CA ILE A 94 -1.08 9.75 5.80
C ILE A 94 -1.62 10.58 4.63
N VAL A 95 -2.44 11.61 4.91
CA VAL A 95 -2.95 12.49 3.88
C VAL A 95 -1.82 13.21 3.15
N THR A 96 -0.86 13.79 3.88
CA THR A 96 0.31 14.45 3.29
C THR A 96 1.15 13.46 2.47
N LEU A 97 1.37 12.25 2.98
CA LEU A 97 2.07 11.20 2.25
C LEU A 97 1.41 10.93 0.88
N PHE A 98 0.08 10.79 0.82
CA PHE A 98 -0.61 10.58 -0.46
C PHE A 98 -0.54 11.80 -1.38
N GLU A 99 -0.52 13.01 -0.85
CA GLU A 99 -0.34 14.24 -1.64
C GLU A 99 1.07 14.30 -2.26
N ASP A 100 2.10 13.98 -1.48
CA ASP A 100 3.49 13.93 -1.93
C ASP A 100 3.69 12.84 -2.99
N ILE A 101 3.14 11.65 -2.74
CA ILE A 101 3.12 10.53 -3.71
C ILE A 101 2.48 10.97 -5.03
N GLY A 102 1.30 11.58 -4.97
CA GLY A 102 0.59 12.02 -6.17
C GLY A 102 1.38 13.06 -6.97
N THR A 103 2.11 13.92 -6.26
CA THR A 103 3.00 14.94 -6.85
C THR A 103 4.20 14.28 -7.53
N GLU A 104 4.91 13.38 -6.85
CA GLU A 104 6.06 12.67 -7.42
C GLU A 104 5.66 11.79 -8.60
N PHE A 105 4.54 11.06 -8.49
CA PHE A 105 4.01 10.25 -9.58
C PHE A 105 3.70 11.08 -10.84
N SER A 106 3.30 12.34 -10.66
CA SER A 106 2.98 13.27 -11.76
C SER A 106 4.18 14.06 -12.26
N ARG A 107 5.36 13.93 -11.64
CA ARG A 107 6.55 14.76 -11.94
C ARG A 107 6.97 14.67 -13.40
N HIS A 108 6.86 13.50 -14.03
CA HIS A 108 7.20 13.35 -15.44
C HIS A 108 6.22 14.10 -16.36
N LEU A 109 4.99 14.42 -15.94
CA LEU A 109 4.06 15.21 -16.77
C LEU A 109 4.55 16.64 -17.00
N GLU A 110 5.34 17.22 -16.09
CA GLU A 110 5.84 18.59 -16.19
C GLU A 110 6.66 18.85 -17.47
N ASN A 111 7.34 17.82 -17.98
CA ASN A 111 8.14 17.89 -19.20
C ASN A 111 7.52 17.07 -20.35
N ASN A 112 6.20 16.86 -20.34
CA ASN A 112 5.48 15.99 -21.28
C ASN A 112 6.01 14.55 -21.27
N ALA A 113 6.49 14.01 -20.15
CA ALA A 113 7.05 12.66 -19.99
C ALA A 113 8.27 12.36 -20.87
N ILE A 114 9.12 13.36 -21.14
CA ILE A 114 10.36 13.15 -21.92
C ILE A 114 11.29 12.19 -21.17
N GLY A 115 11.78 11.16 -21.88
CA GLY A 115 12.65 10.13 -21.31
C GLY A 115 11.93 9.13 -20.40
N TYR A 116 10.59 9.19 -20.32
CA TYR A 116 9.76 8.25 -19.59
C TYR A 116 8.94 7.42 -20.56
N THR A 117 8.91 6.12 -20.37
CA THR A 117 8.28 5.15 -21.28
C THR A 117 6.99 4.58 -20.70
N PHE A 118 6.16 3.99 -21.57
CA PHE A 118 4.96 3.28 -21.12
C PHE A 118 5.29 2.10 -20.19
N GLY A 119 6.38 1.37 -20.46
CA GLY A 119 6.82 0.27 -19.59
C GLY A 119 7.23 0.74 -18.19
N GLU A 120 7.92 1.87 -18.09
CA GLU A 120 8.25 2.50 -16.80
C GLU A 120 7.00 2.98 -16.06
N LEU A 121 6.02 3.58 -16.76
CA LEU A 121 4.72 3.92 -16.15
C LEU A 121 4.07 2.71 -15.47
N ILE A 122 3.99 1.57 -16.18
CA ILE A 122 3.37 0.35 -15.64
C ILE A 122 4.19 -0.19 -14.46
N SER A 123 5.53 -0.17 -14.57
CA SER A 123 6.45 -0.58 -13.50
C SER A 123 6.26 0.27 -12.24
N ASP A 124 6.32 1.59 -12.38
CA ASP A 124 6.29 2.52 -11.24
C ASP A 124 4.90 2.57 -10.60
N SER A 125 3.85 2.47 -11.42
CA SER A 125 2.47 2.34 -10.92
C SER A 125 2.30 1.06 -10.10
N PHE A 126 2.88 -0.06 -10.55
CA PHE A 126 2.85 -1.31 -9.79
C PHE A 126 3.59 -1.17 -8.46
N ASP A 127 4.81 -0.63 -8.47
CA ASP A 127 5.62 -0.46 -7.27
C ASP A 127 4.92 0.45 -6.26
N LEU A 128 4.33 1.54 -6.73
CA LEU A 128 3.59 2.46 -5.90
C LEU A 128 2.40 1.77 -5.23
N LEU A 129 1.57 1.06 -6.01
CA LEU A 129 0.41 0.33 -5.47
C LEU A 129 0.86 -0.76 -4.49
N ALA A 130 1.95 -1.49 -4.79
CA ALA A 130 2.46 -2.55 -3.94
C ALA A 130 3.04 -2.03 -2.62
N GLN A 131 3.77 -0.92 -2.66
CA GLN A 131 4.38 -0.29 -1.49
C GLN A 131 3.32 0.17 -0.49
N TYR A 132 2.24 0.78 -0.98
CA TYR A 132 1.19 1.37 -0.13
C TYR A 132 -0.06 0.48 0.02
N ALA A 133 0.00 -0.77 -0.46
CA ALA A 133 -1.13 -1.70 -0.56
C ALA A 133 -1.94 -1.82 0.74
N VAL A 134 -1.26 -2.03 1.87
CA VAL A 134 -1.92 -2.22 3.17
C VAL A 134 -2.70 -0.98 3.58
N GLY A 135 -2.12 0.21 3.40
CA GLY A 135 -2.75 1.49 3.75
C GLY A 135 -3.97 1.78 2.87
N CYS A 136 -3.81 1.61 1.56
CA CYS A 136 -4.90 1.77 0.58
C CYS A 136 -6.06 0.81 0.90
N LEU A 137 -5.81 -0.50 0.98
CA LEU A 137 -6.85 -1.49 1.25
C LEU A 137 -7.49 -1.29 2.63
N PHE A 138 -6.72 -0.82 3.61
CA PHE A 138 -7.26 -0.53 4.93
C PHE A 138 -8.29 0.60 4.88
N ILE A 139 -7.96 1.71 4.20
CA ILE A 139 -8.88 2.84 4.04
C ILE A 139 -10.11 2.40 3.25
N GLU A 140 -9.94 1.67 2.15
CA GLU A 140 -11.02 1.18 1.30
C GLU A 140 -12.01 0.28 2.04
N LYS A 141 -11.52 -0.61 2.90
CA LYS A 141 -12.37 -1.57 3.62
C LYS A 141 -13.01 -1.02 4.88
N ASN A 142 -12.49 0.09 5.41
CA ASN A 142 -12.95 0.67 6.68
C ASN A 142 -13.44 2.11 6.48
N TYR A 143 -13.99 2.42 5.30
CA TYR A 143 -14.29 3.80 4.92
C TYR A 143 -15.31 4.50 5.81
N PHE A 144 -16.19 3.73 6.47
CA PHE A 144 -17.13 4.27 7.47
C PHE A 144 -16.48 4.61 8.79
N ASP A 145 -15.43 3.86 9.18
CA ASP A 145 -14.74 4.04 10.46
C ASP A 145 -13.71 5.18 10.38
N PHE A 146 -13.17 5.47 9.19
CA PHE A 146 -12.12 6.46 8.96
C PHE A 146 -12.51 7.46 7.86
N LYS A 147 -13.61 8.20 8.07
CA LYS A 147 -14.18 9.10 7.06
C LYS A 147 -13.19 10.15 6.56
N TYR A 148 -12.42 10.77 7.45
CA TYR A 148 -11.42 11.78 7.07
C TYR A 148 -10.39 11.21 6.08
N LEU A 149 -9.75 10.10 6.43
CA LEU A 149 -8.82 9.40 5.53
C LEU A 149 -9.46 8.98 4.21
N SER A 150 -10.71 8.50 4.26
CA SER A 150 -11.43 8.00 3.09
C SER A 150 -11.78 9.09 2.08
N ASP A 151 -12.19 10.27 2.58
CA ASP A 151 -12.49 11.42 1.73
C ASP A 151 -11.23 11.91 1.01
N HIS A 152 -10.12 12.04 1.75
CA HIS A 152 -8.84 12.45 1.17
C HIS A 152 -8.26 11.40 0.21
N TYR A 153 -8.36 10.11 0.54
CA TYR A 153 -7.93 9.02 -0.33
C TYR A 153 -8.72 8.97 -1.63
N ARG A 154 -10.02 9.28 -1.60
CA ARG A 154 -10.85 9.39 -2.82
C ARG A 154 -10.36 10.52 -3.73
N GLU A 155 -9.99 11.66 -3.17
CA GLU A 155 -9.43 12.77 -3.95
C GLU A 155 -8.06 12.43 -4.52
N TYR A 156 -7.20 11.75 -3.75
CA TYR A 156 -5.94 11.20 -4.25
C TYR A 156 -6.16 10.24 -5.43
N ARG A 157 -7.08 9.27 -5.31
CA ARG A 157 -7.41 8.33 -6.39
C ARG A 157 -7.85 9.06 -7.66
N LYS A 158 -8.69 10.10 -7.57
CA LYS A 158 -9.09 10.90 -8.74
C LYS A 158 -7.88 11.54 -9.43
N LYS A 159 -6.94 12.11 -8.66
CA LYS A 159 -5.70 12.69 -9.20
C LYS A 159 -4.81 11.64 -9.86
N PHE A 160 -4.65 10.47 -9.23
CA PHE A 160 -3.89 9.35 -9.80
C PHE A 160 -4.45 8.90 -11.16
N PHE A 161 -5.77 8.69 -11.25
CA PHE A 161 -6.43 8.34 -12.51
C PHE A 161 -6.27 9.44 -13.58
N ALA A 162 -6.37 10.72 -13.19
CA ALA A 162 -6.15 11.83 -14.10
C ALA A 162 -4.70 11.89 -14.61
N ALA A 163 -3.72 11.55 -13.77
CA ALA A 163 -2.31 11.47 -14.17
C ALA A 163 -2.07 10.28 -15.14
N MET A 164 -2.58 9.09 -14.81
CA MET A 164 -2.54 7.92 -15.70
C MET A 164 -3.12 8.24 -17.09
N ARG A 165 -4.28 8.92 -17.12
CA ARG A 165 -4.90 9.36 -18.36
C ARG A 165 -4.02 10.30 -19.18
N GLN A 166 -3.37 11.27 -18.53
CA GLN A 166 -2.46 12.20 -19.19
C GLN A 166 -1.24 11.48 -19.76
N TYR A 167 -0.61 10.57 -19.00
CA TYR A 167 0.49 9.77 -19.50
C TYR A 167 0.11 8.93 -20.71
N LEU A 168 -1.01 8.20 -20.65
CA LEU A 168 -1.46 7.41 -21.79
C LEU A 168 -1.72 8.28 -23.03
N SER A 169 -2.32 9.46 -22.87
CA SER A 169 -2.52 10.42 -23.97
C SER A 169 -1.19 10.82 -24.60
N ILE A 170 -0.18 11.16 -23.78
CA ILE A 170 1.16 11.52 -24.28
C ILE A 170 1.80 10.37 -25.06
N PHE A 171 1.69 9.14 -24.56
CA PHE A 171 2.25 7.96 -25.23
C PHE A 171 1.49 7.60 -26.52
N MET A 172 0.19 7.90 -26.60
CA MET A 172 -0.59 7.78 -27.83
C MET A 172 -0.13 8.81 -28.88
N ASP A 173 0.11 10.06 -28.48
CA ASP A 173 0.54 11.14 -29.38
C ASP A 173 1.93 10.89 -29.95
N ARG A 174 2.83 10.28 -29.16
CA ARG A 174 4.17 9.85 -29.59
C ARG A 174 4.17 8.60 -30.46
N GLY A 175 3.08 7.83 -30.43
CA GLY A 175 2.95 6.56 -31.13
C GLY A 175 3.58 5.36 -30.40
N ASP A 176 3.98 5.53 -29.14
CA ASP A 176 4.47 4.44 -28.27
C ASP A 176 3.33 3.50 -27.87
N VAL A 177 2.13 4.06 -27.69
CA VAL A 177 0.88 3.35 -27.43
C VAL A 177 -0.05 3.51 -28.64
N ARG A 178 -0.75 2.43 -29.01
CA ARG A 178 -1.75 2.46 -30.09
C ARG A 178 -2.88 3.43 -29.76
N GLN A 179 -3.57 3.92 -30.78
CA GLN A 179 -4.76 4.72 -30.57
C GLN A 179 -5.85 3.89 -29.86
N LEU A 180 -6.52 4.50 -28.88
CA LEU A 180 -7.51 3.85 -28.01
C LEU A 180 -8.88 4.47 -28.26
N GLU A 181 -9.90 3.63 -28.45
CA GLU A 181 -11.28 4.04 -28.72
C GLU A 181 -11.95 4.66 -27.48
N ASP A 182 -11.58 4.20 -26.28
CA ASP A 182 -12.01 4.77 -24.99
C ASP A 182 -10.83 4.84 -24.01
N LEU A 183 -10.23 6.03 -23.88
CA LEU A 183 -9.05 6.22 -23.05
C LEU A 183 -9.36 5.96 -21.56
N ASP A 184 -10.51 6.40 -21.06
CA ASP A 184 -10.84 6.34 -19.64
C ASP A 184 -11.09 4.89 -19.19
N LEU A 185 -11.75 4.06 -20.02
CA LEU A 185 -11.89 2.63 -19.75
C LEU A 185 -10.56 1.88 -19.79
N ASN A 186 -9.63 2.30 -20.65
CA ASN A 186 -8.30 1.70 -20.70
C ASN A 186 -7.45 2.08 -19.48
N VAL A 187 -7.54 3.34 -19.02
CA VAL A 187 -6.92 3.77 -17.76
C VAL A 187 -7.48 2.99 -16.58
N MET A 188 -8.81 2.83 -16.52
CA MET A 188 -9.47 2.02 -15.51
C MET A 188 -8.98 0.57 -15.54
N TYR A 189 -8.99 -0.06 -16.72
CA TYR A 189 -8.56 -1.44 -16.88
C TYR A 189 -7.11 -1.65 -16.41
N ILE A 190 -6.17 -0.79 -16.84
CA ILE A 190 -4.77 -0.87 -16.44
C ILE A 190 -4.64 -0.68 -14.92
N THR A 191 -5.25 0.38 -14.39
CA THR A 191 -5.12 0.74 -12.96
C THR A 191 -5.69 -0.35 -12.07
N GLU A 192 -6.88 -0.87 -12.38
CA GLU A 192 -7.53 -1.92 -11.58
C GLU A 192 -6.82 -3.27 -11.74
N THR A 193 -6.27 -3.58 -12.93
CA THR A 193 -5.43 -4.76 -13.12
C THR A 193 -4.18 -4.67 -12.24
N LEU A 194 -3.48 -3.55 -12.27
CA LEU A 194 -2.30 -3.31 -11.42
C LEU A 194 -2.66 -3.38 -9.93
N SER A 195 -3.75 -2.73 -9.51
CA SER A 195 -4.25 -2.76 -8.14
C SER A 195 -4.47 -4.19 -7.67
N TRP A 196 -5.09 -5.04 -8.50
CA TRP A 196 -5.34 -6.43 -8.11
C TRP A 196 -4.04 -7.20 -7.86
N TRP A 197 -3.08 -7.12 -8.79
CA TRP A 197 -1.81 -7.86 -8.69
C TRP A 197 -0.89 -7.32 -7.61
N ALA A 198 -0.85 -6.00 -7.43
CA ALA A 198 0.03 -5.33 -6.47
C ALA A 198 -0.51 -5.36 -5.04
N MET A 199 -1.84 -5.32 -4.88
CA MET A 199 -2.52 -5.15 -3.59
C MET A 199 -3.37 -6.38 -3.24
N ASP A 200 -4.50 -6.57 -3.92
CA ASP A 200 -5.53 -7.52 -3.50
C ASP A 200 -5.06 -8.97 -3.46
N MET A 201 -4.28 -9.41 -4.45
CA MET A 201 -3.82 -10.80 -4.57
C MET A 201 -3.20 -11.33 -3.26
N ARG A 202 -2.48 -10.49 -2.51
CA ARG A 202 -1.79 -10.88 -1.26
C ARG A 202 -2.73 -10.94 -0.06
N TYR A 203 -3.71 -10.05 -0.01
CA TYR A 203 -4.50 -9.80 1.21
C TYR A 203 -5.93 -10.31 1.13
N THR A 204 -6.53 -10.33 -0.07
CA THR A 204 -7.97 -10.48 -0.28
C THR A 204 -8.34 -11.64 -1.20
N SER A 205 -7.35 -12.31 -1.81
CA SER A 205 -7.54 -13.50 -2.62
C SER A 205 -8.23 -14.63 -1.85
N PHE A 206 -9.10 -15.36 -2.56
CA PHE A 206 -9.74 -16.56 -2.02
C PHE A 206 -8.72 -17.70 -1.84
N GLU A 207 -7.87 -17.92 -2.86
CA GLU A 207 -6.77 -18.88 -2.81
C GLU A 207 -5.46 -18.15 -2.53
N ILE A 208 -4.75 -18.59 -1.49
CA ILE A 208 -3.43 -18.06 -1.15
C ILE A 208 -2.42 -18.71 -2.09
N SER A 209 -1.88 -17.94 -3.02
CA SER A 209 -0.77 -18.34 -3.86
C SER A 209 0.49 -17.59 -3.46
N GLU A 210 1.62 -18.28 -3.33
CA GLU A 210 2.92 -17.68 -3.03
C GLU A 210 3.53 -17.06 -4.29
N ILE A 211 2.88 -16.02 -4.81
CA ILE A 211 3.38 -15.25 -5.96
C ILE A 211 4.17 -14.05 -5.43
N SER A 212 5.44 -13.97 -5.79
CA SER A 212 6.27 -12.81 -5.47
C SER A 212 5.79 -11.56 -6.22
N LEU A 213 5.92 -10.38 -5.59
CA LEU A 213 5.62 -9.11 -6.24
C LEU A 213 6.43 -8.90 -7.52
N GLU A 214 7.70 -9.31 -7.53
CA GLU A 214 8.56 -9.26 -8.73
C GLU A 214 7.98 -10.06 -9.90
N SER A 215 7.50 -11.28 -9.63
CA SER A 215 6.89 -12.12 -10.68
C SER A 215 5.57 -11.54 -11.17
N ALA A 216 4.73 -11.04 -10.26
CA ALA A 216 3.47 -10.38 -10.60
C ALA A 216 3.72 -9.13 -11.46
N LYS A 217 4.66 -8.27 -11.04
CA LYS A 217 5.07 -7.06 -11.76
C LYS A 217 5.51 -7.36 -13.18
N LYS A 218 6.40 -8.35 -13.34
CA LYS A 218 6.89 -8.77 -14.65
C LYS A 218 5.74 -9.19 -15.58
N ILE A 219 4.80 -10.00 -15.09
CA ILE A 219 3.63 -10.43 -15.86
C ILE A 219 2.74 -9.24 -16.23
N CYS A 220 2.50 -8.30 -15.32
CA CYS A 220 1.74 -7.08 -15.62
C CYS A 220 2.41 -6.25 -16.72
N ILE A 221 3.71 -5.97 -16.60
CA ILE A 221 4.47 -5.19 -17.59
C ILE A 221 4.43 -5.90 -18.95
N ASP A 222 4.76 -7.19 -19.01
CA ASP A 222 4.82 -7.94 -20.26
C ASP A 222 3.45 -7.94 -20.98
N ASN A 223 2.36 -8.22 -20.27
CA ASN A 223 1.03 -8.31 -20.88
C ASN A 223 0.46 -6.94 -21.26
N ILE A 224 0.58 -5.94 -20.38
CA ILE A 224 0.02 -4.61 -20.63
C ILE A 224 0.82 -3.93 -21.75
N THR A 225 2.16 -3.94 -21.70
CA THR A 225 2.94 -3.31 -22.78
C THR A 225 2.70 -3.98 -24.14
N ALA A 226 2.57 -5.30 -24.20
CA ALA A 226 2.26 -6.01 -25.44
C ALA A 226 0.86 -5.66 -26.00
N ALA A 227 -0.16 -5.58 -25.15
CA ALA A 227 -1.55 -5.33 -25.58
C ALA A 227 -1.79 -3.89 -26.09
N TYR A 228 -0.97 -2.94 -25.65
CA TYR A 228 -1.10 -1.52 -25.99
C TYR A 228 -0.07 -1.03 -27.00
N LYS A 229 0.90 -1.86 -27.37
CA LYS A 229 1.88 -1.54 -28.42
C LYS A 229 1.17 -1.25 -29.74
N LYS A 230 1.67 -0.26 -30.48
CA LYS A 230 1.22 0.02 -31.85
C LYS A 230 1.41 -1.23 -32.72
N GLN A 231 0.32 -1.72 -33.29
CA GLN A 231 0.37 -2.78 -34.30
C GLN A 231 0.85 -2.15 -35.62
N ASN A 232 1.88 -2.74 -36.21
CA ASN A 232 2.37 -2.37 -37.55
C ASN A 232 1.35 -2.75 -38.63
#